data_AF-A0A3C0AMR7-F1
#
_entry.id   AF-A0A3C0AMR7-F1
#
_cell.length_a   1.000
_cell.length_b   1.000
_cell.length_c   1.000
_cell.angle_alpha   90.00
_cell.angle_beta   90.00
_cell.angle_gamma   90.00
#
_symmetry.space_group_name_H-M   'P 1'
#
loop_
_entity.id
_entity.type
_entity.pdbx_description
1 polymer ?
#
loop_
_entity_poly.entity_id
_entity_poly.type
_entity_poly.pdbx_seq_one_letter_code
_entity_poly.pdbx_strand_id
1 'polypeptide(L)'
;MLSELKLLDATLHRTETETRMPFRFGIAVMTAAPHVFLRCRYEIDGQVVTGIAAEGLLPRWFDKSPEKQATQEIDEMLLVIRQAVAFARQATAAPAFDFWRQVY
;
A
#
# COMPACT_ATOMS: atom_id res chain seq x y z
N MET A 1 28.26 -5.04 6.27
CA MET A 1 27.46 -5.50 5.11
C MET A 1 26.03 -5.04 5.38
N LEU A 2 25.30 -4.53 4.38
CA LEU A 2 23.91 -4.12 4.58
C LEU A 2 23.03 -5.37 4.68
N SER A 3 22.04 -5.35 5.57
CA SER A 3 21.09 -6.44 5.72
C SER A 3 20.21 -6.58 4.48
N GLU A 4 20.03 -7.81 4.02
CA GLU A 4 19.21 -8.12 2.83
C GLU A 4 17.76 -8.41 3.24
N LEU A 5 16.82 -7.97 2.41
CA LEU A 5 15.39 -8.20 2.59
C LEU A 5 14.94 -9.34 1.69
N LYS A 6 14.30 -10.36 2.26
CA LYS A 6 13.58 -11.38 1.49
C LYS A 6 12.14 -11.48 1.97
N LEU A 7 11.18 -11.23 1.08
CA LEU A 7 9.77 -11.33 1.42
C LEU A 7 9.37 -12.81 1.61
N LEU A 8 8.73 -13.11 2.74
CA LEU A 8 8.22 -14.45 3.05
C LEU A 8 6.70 -14.53 2.90
N ASP A 9 5.99 -13.53 3.41
CA ASP A 9 4.53 -13.46 3.41
C ASP A 9 4.07 -12.01 3.30
N ALA A 10 2.92 -11.80 2.67
CA ALA A 10 2.28 -10.50 2.55
C ALA A 10 0.76 -10.68 2.58
N THR A 11 0.10 -9.97 3.49
CA THR A 11 -1.35 -9.94 3.63
C THR A 11 -1.86 -8.52 3.54
N LEU A 12 -2.86 -8.30 2.70
CA LEU A 12 -3.53 -7.02 2.52
C LEU A 12 -4.89 -7.05 3.23
N HIS A 13 -5.17 -6.06 4.06
CA HIS A 13 -6.44 -5.92 4.78
C HIS A 13 -7.02 -4.54 4.52
N ARG A 14 -8.25 -4.47 4.05
CA ARG A 14 -9.01 -3.23 3.88
C ARG A 14 -10.06 -3.14 4.98
N THR A 15 -10.20 -1.95 5.56
CA THR A 15 -11.28 -1.60 6.48
C THR A 15 -11.99 -0.34 6.01
N GLU A 16 -13.31 -0.36 6.06
CA GLU A 16 -14.10 0.85 5.87
C GLU A 16 -14.09 1.66 7.15
N THR A 17 -13.86 2.97 7.05
CA THR A 17 -14.06 3.89 8.17
C THR A 17 -14.74 5.15 7.68
N GLU A 18 -15.30 5.92 8.61
CA GLU A 18 -16.01 7.16 8.33
C GLU A 18 -15.35 8.32 9.06
N THR A 19 -15.45 9.52 8.49
CA THR A 19 -15.00 10.72 9.17
C THR A 19 -16.02 11.11 10.24
N ARG A 20 -15.54 11.62 11.39
CA ARG A 20 -16.42 12.12 12.46
C ARG A 20 -17.37 13.24 11.99
N MET A 21 -16.94 14.01 10.99
CA MET A 21 -17.70 15.08 10.34
C MET A 21 -17.26 15.20 8.87
N PRO A 22 -18.07 15.77 7.97
CA PRO A 22 -17.66 16.00 6.59
C PRO A 22 -16.35 16.80 6.52
N PHE A 23 -15.36 16.28 5.81
CA PHE A 23 -14.05 16.90 5.64
C PHE A 23 -13.87 17.35 4.18
N ARG A 24 -13.69 18.65 3.96
CA ARG A 24 -13.52 19.22 2.61
C ARG A 24 -12.05 19.47 2.32
N PHE A 25 -11.57 18.96 1.20
CA PHE A 25 -10.25 19.28 0.66
C PHE A 25 -10.33 19.46 -0.86
N GLY A 26 -9.83 20.59 -1.36
CA GLY A 26 -9.97 20.96 -2.76
C GLY A 26 -11.43 20.95 -3.24
N ILE A 27 -11.70 20.14 -4.26
CA ILE A 27 -13.02 19.98 -4.88
C ILE A 27 -13.87 18.85 -4.25
N ALA A 28 -13.32 18.10 -3.30
CA ALA A 28 -13.97 16.94 -2.70
C ALA A 28 -14.45 17.24 -1.27
N VAL A 29 -15.60 16.66 -0.91
CA VAL A 29 -16.07 16.52 0.47
C VAL A 29 -16.11 15.04 0.80
N MET A 30 -15.44 14.67 1.87
CA MET A 30 -15.24 13.30 2.29
C MET A 30 -16.02 13.00 3.56
N THR A 31 -16.79 11.93 3.53
CA THR A 31 -17.49 11.34 4.68
C THR A 31 -17.02 9.91 4.97
N ALA A 32 -16.48 9.22 3.96
CA ALA A 32 -15.85 7.92 4.09
C ALA A 32 -14.33 8.04 3.95
N ALA A 33 -13.58 7.31 4.77
CA ALA A 33 -12.13 7.23 4.75
C ALA A 33 -11.68 5.75 4.84
N PRO A 34 -11.86 4.94 3.78
CA PRO A 34 -11.40 3.56 3.80
C PRO A 34 -9.88 3.53 3.96
N HIS A 35 -9.37 2.54 4.67
CA HIS A 35 -7.94 2.32 4.86
C HIS A 35 -7.55 0.95 4.37
N VAL A 36 -6.33 0.84 3.86
CA VAL A 36 -5.69 -0.44 3.57
C VAL A 36 -4.42 -0.58 4.40
N PHE A 37 -4.21 -1.78 4.94
CA PHE A 37 -3.04 -2.18 5.69
C PHE A 37 -2.35 -3.33 4.96
N LEU A 38 -1.06 -3.16 4.65
CA LEU A 38 -0.19 -4.21 4.16
C LEU A 38 0.69 -4.70 5.30
N ARG A 39 0.52 -5.95 5.71
CA ARG A 39 1.42 -6.63 6.65
C ARG A 39 2.34 -7.55 5.85
N CYS A 40 3.63 -7.35 5.98
CA CYS A 40 4.65 -8.19 5.36
C CYS A 40 5.54 -8.86 6.41
N ARG A 41 5.93 -10.10 6.15
CA ARG A 41 6.98 -10.81 6.90
C ARG A 41 8.22 -10.88 6.02
N TYR A 42 9.34 -10.42 6.54
CA TYR A 42 10.63 -10.48 5.87
C TYR A 42 11.60 -11.34 6.66
N GLU A 43 12.46 -12.06 5.95
CA GLU A 43 13.71 -12.56 6.51
C GLU A 43 14.78 -11.48 6.35
N ILE A 44 15.46 -11.15 7.44
CA ILE A 44 16.55 -10.17 7.51
C ILE A 44 17.60 -10.74 8.46
N ASP A 45 18.83 -10.94 7.98
CA ASP A 45 19.93 -11.50 8.77
C ASP A 45 19.56 -12.80 9.51
N GLY A 46 18.77 -13.66 8.85
CA GLY A 46 18.28 -14.93 9.40
C GLY A 46 17.15 -14.81 10.43
N GLN A 47 16.66 -13.60 10.71
CA GLN A 47 15.52 -13.35 11.59
C GLN A 47 14.25 -13.04 10.79
N VAL A 48 13.12 -13.56 11.25
CA VAL A 48 11.82 -13.21 10.67
C VAL A 48 11.24 -12.00 11.40
N VAL A 49 11.07 -10.89 10.68
CA VAL A 49 10.47 -9.67 11.19
C VAL A 49 9.14 -9.39 10.51
N THR A 50 8.22 -8.73 11.22
CA THR A 50 6.93 -8.29 10.65
C THR A 50 6.92 -6.77 10.57
N GLY A 51 6.59 -6.24 9.39
CA GLY A 51 6.35 -4.82 9.15
C GLY A 51 4.91 -4.58 8.71
N ILE A 52 4.38 -3.40 9.03
CA ILE A 52 3.05 -2.95 8.60
C ILE A 52 3.19 -1.58 7.95
N ALA A 53 2.58 -1.43 6.78
CA ALA A 53 2.34 -0.16 6.12
C ALA A 53 0.84 0.08 5.98
N ALA A 54 0.42 1.34 5.93
CA ALA A 54 -0.98 1.71 5.76
C ALA A 54 -1.12 2.86 4.76
N GLU A 55 -2.23 2.88 4.04
CA GLU A 55 -2.61 3.97 3.13
C GLU A 55 -4.09 4.31 3.33
N GLY A 56 -4.39 5.61 3.29
CA GLY A 56 -5.75 6.12 3.26
C GLY A 56 -6.26 6.11 1.82
N LEU A 57 -7.35 5.39 1.57
CA LEU A 57 -7.95 5.27 0.23
C LEU A 57 -8.89 6.45 -0.02
N LEU A 58 -8.35 7.67 0.10
CA LEU A 58 -9.10 8.91 0.03
C LEU A 58 -9.40 9.28 -1.43
N PRO A 59 -10.58 9.84 -1.71
CA PRO A 59 -10.91 10.26 -3.08
C PRO A 59 -9.96 11.35 -3.57
N ARG A 60 -9.57 11.28 -4.83
CA ARG A 60 -8.68 12.25 -5.52
C ARG A 60 -7.25 12.30 -4.99
N TRP A 61 -6.82 11.32 -4.22
CA TRP A 61 -5.46 11.26 -3.70
C TRP A 61 -4.51 10.63 -4.71
N PHE A 62 -4.90 9.47 -5.24
CA PHE A 62 -4.13 8.66 -6.18
C PHE A 62 -4.32 9.13 -7.61
N ASP A 63 -5.57 9.32 -8.04
CA ASP A 63 -5.93 9.79 -9.37
C ASP A 63 -6.81 11.04 -9.30
N LYS A 64 -6.33 12.11 -9.96
CA LYS A 64 -6.97 13.43 -9.95
C LYS A 64 -7.89 13.67 -11.15
N SER A 65 -8.06 12.69 -12.04
CA SER A 65 -8.91 12.76 -13.24
C SER A 65 -10.39 13.03 -12.92
N PRO A 66 -10.96 14.22 -13.18
CA PRO A 66 -12.25 14.64 -12.66
C PRO A 66 -13.42 13.72 -13.03
N GLU A 67 -13.33 13.00 -14.14
CA GLU A 67 -14.30 12.04 -14.65
C GLU A 67 -14.35 10.70 -13.88
N LYS A 68 -13.29 10.34 -13.14
CA LYS A 68 -13.23 9.09 -12.39
C LYS A 68 -14.04 9.13 -11.09
N GLN A 69 -14.69 8.01 -10.79
CA GLN A 69 -15.36 7.79 -9.51
C GLN A 69 -14.35 7.38 -8.44
N ALA A 70 -14.61 7.76 -7.19
CA ALA A 70 -13.74 7.41 -6.06
C ALA A 70 -13.57 5.90 -5.88
N THR A 71 -14.61 5.11 -6.11
CA THR A 71 -14.54 3.64 -5.99
C THR A 71 -13.58 3.02 -7.00
N GLN A 72 -13.57 3.52 -8.23
CA GLN A 72 -12.63 3.07 -9.26
C GLN A 72 -11.18 3.37 -8.87
N GLU A 73 -10.92 4.56 -8.33
CA GLU A 73 -9.60 4.96 -7.84
C GLU A 73 -9.10 4.03 -6.70
N ILE A 74 -10.00 3.64 -5.79
CA ILE A 74 -9.69 2.69 -4.72
C ILE A 74 -9.29 1.33 -5.31
N ASP A 75 -10.03 0.83 -6.29
CA ASP A 75 -9.74 -0.46 -6.93
C ASP A 75 -8.40 -0.43 -7.67
N GLU A 76 -8.08 0.68 -8.34
CA GLU A 76 -6.80 0.93 -9.01
C GLU A 76 -5.63 0.96 -8.00
N MET A 77 -5.77 1.67 -6.88
CA MET A 77 -4.76 1.68 -5.81
C MET A 77 -4.53 0.28 -5.24
N LEU A 78 -5.59 -0.47 -4.94
CA LEU A 78 -5.49 -1.84 -4.45
C LEU A 78 -4.84 -2.77 -5.48
N LEU A 79 -5.08 -2.55 -6.78
CA LEU A 79 -4.41 -3.29 -7.85
C LEU A 79 -2.91 -3.01 -7.87
N VAL A 80 -2.49 -1.74 -7.78
CA VAL A 80 -1.07 -1.36 -7.74
C VAL A 80 -0.36 -1.96 -6.53
N ILE A 81 -0.97 -1.90 -5.34
CA ILE A 81 -0.40 -2.53 -4.13
C ILE A 81 -0.25 -4.05 -4.32
N ARG A 82 -1.25 -4.72 -4.90
CA ARG A 82 -1.17 -6.16 -5.19
C ARG A 82 -0.07 -6.49 -6.20
N GLN A 83 0.12 -5.67 -7.23
CA GLN A 83 1.20 -5.84 -8.20
C GLN A 83 2.58 -5.65 -7.55
N ALA A 84 2.75 -4.61 -6.73
CA ALA A 84 4.00 -4.41 -5.99
C ALA A 84 4.33 -5.63 -5.10
N VAL A 85 3.33 -6.21 -4.41
CA VAL A 85 3.52 -7.46 -3.65
C VAL A 85 3.91 -8.63 -4.57
N ALA A 86 3.31 -8.73 -5.75
CA ALA A 86 3.66 -9.78 -6.71
C ALA A 86 5.11 -9.65 -7.20
N PHE A 87 5.58 -8.43 -7.50
CA PHE A 87 6.97 -8.16 -7.86
C PHE A 87 7.91 -8.45 -6.68
N ALA A 88 7.55 -8.03 -5.47
CA ALA A 88 8.34 -8.30 -4.26
C ALA A 88 8.50 -9.79 -3.96
N ARG A 89 7.54 -10.64 -4.35
CA ARG A 89 7.65 -12.11 -4.24
C ARG A 89 8.64 -12.72 -5.23
N GLN A 90 8.92 -12.04 -6.33
CA GLN A 90 9.86 -12.47 -7.37
C GLN A 90 11.25 -11.82 -7.21
N ALA A 91 11.34 -10.76 -6.43
CA ALA A 91 12.58 -10.05 -6.15
C ALA A 91 13.59 -10.95 -5.43
N THR A 92 14.87 -10.78 -5.77
CA THR A 92 15.97 -11.42 -5.05
C THR A 92 16.25 -10.69 -3.74
N ALA A 93 16.79 -11.43 -2.77
CA ALA A 93 17.23 -10.83 -1.51
C ALA A 93 18.27 -9.73 -1.80
N ALA A 94 18.04 -8.55 -1.26
CA ALA A 94 18.90 -7.40 -1.50
C ALA A 94 18.75 -6.35 -0.39
N PRO A 95 19.72 -5.44 -0.20
CA PRO A 95 19.57 -4.29 0.69
C PRO A 95 18.30 -3.49 0.37
N ALA A 96 17.72 -2.82 1.37
CA ALA A 96 16.38 -2.23 1.26
C ALA A 96 16.15 -1.39 -0.01
N PHE A 97 17.10 -0.54 -0.39
CA PHE A 97 16.99 0.28 -1.58
C PHE A 97 17.06 -0.53 -2.88
N ASP A 98 17.93 -1.53 -2.92
CA ASP A 98 18.10 -2.41 -4.08
C ASP A 98 16.88 -3.33 -4.25
N PHE A 99 16.30 -3.81 -3.15
CA PHE A 99 15.04 -4.54 -3.14
C PHE A 99 13.90 -3.66 -3.68
N TRP A 100 13.77 -2.43 -3.19
CA TRP A 100 12.77 -1.48 -3.67
C TRP A 100 12.86 -1.23 -5.19
N ARG A 101 14.07 -1.09 -5.75
CA ARG A 101 14.26 -0.92 -7.20
C ARG A 101 13.80 -2.10 -8.05
N GLN A 102 13.71 -3.31 -7.48
CA GLN A 102 13.17 -4.48 -8.19
C GLN A 102 11.64 -4.49 -8.19
N VAL A 103 11.01 -3.76 -7.27
CA VAL A 103 9.56 -3.73 -7.08
C VAL A 103 8.90 -2.54 -7.77
N TYR A 104 9.63 -1.43 -7.90
CA TYR A 104 9.19 -0.18 -8.55
C TYR A 104 9.04 -0.33 -10.06
#